data_AF-A0A2U1ZWI9-F1
#
_entry.id   AF-A0A2U1ZWI9-F1
#
_cell.length_a   1.000
_cell.length_b   1.000
_cell.length_c   1.000
_cell.angle_alpha   90.00
_cell.angle_beta   90.00
_cell.angle_gamma   90.00
#
_symmetry.space_group_name_H-M   'P 1'
#
loop_
_entity.id
_entity.type
_entity.pdbx_description
1 polymer ?
#
loop_
_entity_poly.entity_id
_entity_poly.type
_entity_poly.pdbx_seq_one_letter_code
_entity_poly.pdbx_strand_id
1 'polypeptide(L)'
;MTSPVRLATTLVGLVPAFGSEAFLAPWPDADTWHHEGLTRRAAGAVGWSEAAASEIAFHATYVDHYLLNPLWLWGGGPDRVRAAREIRSDLATLHFDDLATPQDVAATWRRYLGGTVCALLWAAGLDDDVAVPAARQAVGLSLHAVQDFASHSTWIDRAERRGLTWHEWTARGGDVSDVVTGAVDGDGEPHHGGLGRRRAGWHPVAIPLRGRFATPSRLTAAQPGINLDTRWQAPFGVAARGDALEGGLTGEGAHAVAMTQALRASTAWLASLEATLVAVGLGELWRRVADVRGAEVPPSTRELRRTGARAFEDPGLRAHQLMAAGAEGRWWLRLDGAGPGVRRGRHGRGVGGRRSRVLGPFVDVPRAIGGPRSAWGSEPGVDPASVAVAAFRYGADDAEVRRYAVVPGRGAGDRAVLGLLETGRVRADLLTPPV
;
A
#
# COMPACT_ATOMS: atom_id res chain seq x y z
N MET A 1 -5.13 -34.78 -33.43
CA MET A 1 -5.24 -35.41 -32.09
C MET A 1 -4.15 -34.81 -31.21
N THR A 2 -4.50 -33.85 -30.36
CA THR A 2 -3.57 -33.20 -29.43
C THR A 2 -3.37 -34.11 -28.22
N SER A 3 -2.11 -34.44 -27.92
CA SER A 3 -1.74 -35.35 -26.84
C SER A 3 -2.19 -34.81 -25.46
N PRO A 4 -2.90 -35.61 -24.64
CA PRO A 4 -3.37 -35.20 -23.31
C PRO A 4 -2.23 -34.87 -22.34
N VAL A 5 -0.98 -35.20 -22.68
CA VAL A 5 0.20 -34.97 -21.83
C VAL A 5 0.63 -33.50 -21.79
N ARG A 6 0.35 -32.67 -22.81
CA ARG A 6 0.71 -31.23 -22.79
C ARG A 6 -0.24 -30.35 -21.97
N LEU A 7 -1.48 -30.78 -21.74
CA LEU A 7 -2.40 -30.05 -20.85
C LEU A 7 -2.00 -30.17 -19.38
N ALA A 8 -1.45 -31.33 -18.98
CA ALA A 8 -0.99 -31.57 -17.62
C ALA A 8 0.23 -30.72 -17.24
N THR A 9 1.21 -30.54 -18.12
CA THR A 9 2.41 -29.72 -17.83
C THR A 9 2.08 -28.22 -17.74
N THR A 10 1.05 -27.76 -18.46
CA THR A 10 0.58 -26.36 -18.39
C THR A 10 -0.21 -26.11 -17.10
N LEU A 11 -0.94 -27.11 -16.58
CA LEU A 11 -1.60 -27.05 -15.27
C LEU A 11 -0.62 -27.18 -14.09
N VAL A 12 0.49 -27.90 -14.26
CA VAL A 12 1.56 -27.97 -13.25
C VAL A 12 2.39 -26.68 -13.18
N GLY A 13 2.36 -25.81 -14.19
CA GLY A 13 2.84 -24.41 -14.10
C GLY A 13 1.85 -23.45 -13.43
N LEU A 14 0.60 -23.89 -13.23
CA LEU A 14 -0.50 -23.18 -12.59
C LEU A 14 -0.76 -23.68 -11.16
N VAL A 15 0.30 -24.01 -10.41
CA VAL A 15 0.20 -23.78 -8.97
C VAL A 15 0.52 -22.29 -8.86
N PRO A 16 -0.48 -21.39 -8.81
CA PRO A 16 -0.21 -19.99 -8.58
C PRO A 16 0.71 -19.89 -7.37
N ALA A 17 1.64 -18.95 -7.37
CA ALA A 17 2.29 -18.56 -6.12
C ALA A 17 1.14 -18.20 -5.17
N PHE A 18 0.82 -19.09 -4.23
CA PHE A 18 -0.32 -18.91 -3.35
C PHE A 18 0.12 -17.91 -2.29
N GLY A 19 -0.23 -16.64 -2.48
CA GLY A 19 -0.15 -15.64 -1.43
C GLY A 19 -1.08 -15.96 -0.27
N SER A 20 -0.63 -15.63 0.93
CA SER A 20 -1.06 -16.20 2.19
C SER A 20 -2.41 -15.76 2.72
N GLU A 21 -2.85 -14.51 2.52
CA GLU A 21 -3.99 -14.02 3.32
C GLU A 21 -5.36 -14.11 2.62
N ALA A 22 -5.38 -14.37 1.32
CA ALA A 22 -6.41 -13.78 0.46
C ALA A 22 -7.42 -14.74 -0.19
N PHE A 23 -6.98 -15.90 -0.66
CA PHE A 23 -7.78 -16.62 -1.65
C PHE A 23 -8.98 -17.39 -1.05
N LEU A 24 -9.04 -17.60 0.27
CA LEU A 24 -9.45 -18.93 0.74
C LEU A 24 -10.30 -19.04 2.02
N ALA A 25 -10.48 -18.00 2.82
CA ALA A 25 -11.51 -18.00 3.85
C ALA A 25 -12.88 -17.64 3.22
N PRO A 26 -14.03 -17.97 3.84
CA PRO A 26 -15.33 -17.53 3.36
C PRO A 26 -15.45 -16.00 3.40
N TRP A 27 -15.04 -15.34 2.31
CA TRP A 27 -15.04 -13.89 2.21
C TRP A 27 -16.45 -13.26 2.28
N PRO A 28 -16.66 -12.20 3.08
CA PRO A 28 -15.80 -11.74 4.16
C PRO A 28 -16.00 -12.59 5.43
N ASP A 29 -14.92 -13.15 5.97
CA ASP A 29 -14.93 -13.82 7.27
C ASP A 29 -14.32 -12.88 8.30
N ALA A 30 -15.09 -12.46 9.30
CA ALA A 30 -14.60 -11.58 10.37
C ALA A 30 -13.60 -12.29 11.30
N ASP A 31 -13.54 -13.63 11.25
CA ASP A 31 -12.68 -14.46 12.09
C ASP A 31 -11.30 -14.74 11.50
N THR A 32 -11.04 -14.30 10.26
CA THR A 32 -9.75 -14.44 9.58
C THR A 32 -9.08 -13.07 9.43
N TRP A 33 -7.74 -13.02 9.55
CA TRP A 33 -6.99 -11.80 9.24
C TRP A 33 -7.14 -11.45 7.79
N HIS A 34 -7.93 -10.41 7.60
CA HIS A 34 -8.15 -9.80 6.32
C HIS A 34 -7.98 -8.32 6.55
N HIS A 35 -7.02 -7.73 5.84
CA HIS A 35 -6.86 -6.28 5.80
C HIS A 35 -8.21 -5.60 5.47
N GLU A 36 -9.10 -6.21 4.67
CA GLU A 36 -10.45 -5.71 4.38
C GLU A 36 -11.37 -5.74 5.62
N GLY A 37 -11.29 -6.78 6.47
CA GLY A 37 -12.06 -6.88 7.70
C GLY A 37 -11.59 -5.87 8.76
N LEU A 38 -10.29 -5.84 9.02
CA LEU A 38 -9.66 -4.90 9.95
C LEU A 38 -9.91 -3.44 9.54
N THR A 39 -9.70 -3.13 8.26
CA THR A 39 -9.91 -1.77 7.74
C THR A 39 -11.37 -1.33 7.88
N ARG A 40 -12.36 -2.17 7.57
CA ARG A 40 -13.78 -1.81 7.76
C ARG A 40 -14.12 -1.57 9.22
N ARG A 41 -13.61 -2.40 10.13
CA ARG A 41 -13.82 -2.24 11.57
C ARG A 41 -13.18 -0.96 12.09
N ALA A 42 -11.94 -0.67 11.70
CA ALA A 42 -11.22 0.53 12.09
C ALA A 42 -11.93 1.80 11.58
N ALA A 43 -12.34 1.82 10.32
CA ALA A 43 -13.08 2.93 9.70
C ALA A 43 -14.45 3.14 10.35
N GLY A 44 -15.20 2.06 10.61
CA GLY A 44 -16.47 2.12 11.32
C GLY A 44 -16.31 2.65 12.76
N ALA A 45 -15.22 2.29 13.44
CA ALA A 45 -14.93 2.79 14.79
C ALA A 45 -14.68 4.31 14.84
N VAL A 46 -14.27 4.93 13.72
CA VAL A 46 -14.12 6.39 13.58
C VAL A 46 -15.28 7.04 12.80
N GLY A 47 -16.42 6.34 12.68
CA GLY A 47 -17.65 6.90 12.14
C GLY A 47 -17.72 7.03 10.61
N TRP A 48 -16.88 6.30 9.86
CA TRP A 48 -16.98 6.30 8.39
C TRP A 48 -18.21 5.54 7.91
N SER A 49 -18.75 5.99 6.77
CA SER A 49 -19.82 5.26 6.06
C SER A 49 -19.35 3.86 5.63
N GLU A 50 -20.27 2.89 5.61
CA GLU A 50 -19.98 1.51 5.19
C GLU A 50 -19.41 1.45 3.76
N ALA A 51 -19.92 2.29 2.86
CA ALA A 51 -19.45 2.37 1.49
C ALA A 51 -18.01 2.87 1.38
N ALA A 52 -17.66 3.97 2.09
CA ALA A 52 -16.29 4.47 2.13
C ALA A 52 -15.34 3.44 2.78
N ALA A 53 -15.76 2.87 3.91
CA ALA A 53 -15.01 1.82 4.62
C ALA A 53 -14.74 0.62 3.71
N SER A 54 -15.72 0.18 2.92
CA SER A 54 -15.57 -0.93 1.97
C SER A 54 -14.62 -0.60 0.81
N GLU A 55 -14.60 0.65 0.35
CA GLU A 55 -13.69 1.09 -0.71
C GLU A 55 -12.23 1.14 -0.22
N ILE A 56 -11.95 1.73 0.94
CA ILE A 56 -10.57 1.75 1.48
C ILE A 56 -10.10 0.35 1.89
N ALA A 57 -11.02 -0.50 2.35
CA ALA A 57 -10.73 -1.89 2.70
C ALA A 57 -10.34 -2.74 1.48
N PHE A 58 -10.95 -2.47 0.32
CA PHE A 58 -10.48 -3.03 -0.94
C PHE A 58 -9.04 -2.63 -1.22
N HIS A 59 -8.68 -1.35 -1.04
CA HIS A 59 -7.32 -0.86 -1.28
C HIS A 59 -6.28 -1.40 -0.30
N ALA A 60 -6.65 -1.66 0.96
CA ALA A 60 -5.78 -2.32 1.92
C ALA A 60 -5.48 -3.76 1.50
N THR A 61 -6.53 -4.55 1.25
CA THR A 61 -6.42 -5.96 0.81
C THR A 61 -5.76 -6.14 -0.55
N TYR A 62 -5.88 -5.12 -1.38
CA TYR A 62 -5.38 -5.10 -2.75
C TYR A 62 -3.86 -5.33 -2.81
N VAL A 63 -3.10 -4.88 -1.81
CA VAL A 63 -1.62 -4.92 -1.82
C VAL A 63 -1.12 -6.37 -1.93
N ASP A 64 -1.59 -7.25 -1.05
CA ASP A 64 -1.25 -8.69 -1.08
C ASP A 64 -1.75 -9.38 -2.35
N HIS A 65 -2.99 -9.09 -2.73
CA HIS A 65 -3.63 -9.74 -3.87
C HIS A 65 -2.89 -9.44 -5.17
N TYR A 66 -2.34 -8.25 -5.34
CA TYR A 66 -1.64 -7.88 -6.57
C TYR A 66 -0.25 -8.48 -6.68
N LEU A 67 0.45 -8.60 -5.55
CA LEU A 67 1.74 -9.28 -5.53
C LEU A 67 1.60 -10.78 -5.76
N LEU A 68 0.49 -11.38 -5.30
CA LEU A 68 0.42 -12.82 -5.10
C LEU A 68 -0.70 -13.52 -5.90
N ASN A 69 -1.64 -12.81 -6.54
CA ASN A 69 -2.81 -13.44 -7.16
C ASN A 69 -3.13 -12.93 -8.59
N PRO A 70 -2.58 -13.56 -9.64
CA PRO A 70 -2.90 -13.19 -11.02
C PRO A 70 -4.35 -13.50 -11.46
N LEU A 71 -5.06 -14.41 -10.78
CA LEU A 71 -6.43 -14.78 -11.14
C LEU A 71 -7.46 -13.76 -10.67
N TRP A 72 -7.24 -13.15 -9.50
CA TRP A 72 -8.07 -12.05 -9.01
C TRP A 72 -7.97 -10.83 -9.95
N LEU A 73 -6.79 -10.58 -10.52
CA LEU A 73 -6.58 -9.53 -11.52
C LEU A 73 -7.39 -9.77 -12.80
N TRP A 74 -7.52 -11.02 -13.22
CA TRP A 74 -8.21 -11.37 -14.47
C TRP A 74 -9.70 -10.99 -14.46
N GLY A 75 -10.35 -11.04 -13.29
CA GLY A 75 -11.75 -10.61 -13.13
C GLY A 75 -11.96 -9.12 -13.44
N GLY A 76 -10.91 -8.31 -13.44
CA GLY A 76 -10.91 -6.91 -13.85
C GLY A 76 -10.58 -6.65 -15.32
N GLY A 77 -10.22 -7.69 -16.08
CA GLY A 77 -9.77 -7.57 -17.46
C GLY A 77 -8.27 -7.27 -17.62
N PRO A 78 -7.78 -7.19 -18.87
CA PRO A 78 -6.35 -7.10 -19.18
C PRO A 78 -5.68 -5.80 -18.69
N ASP A 79 -6.41 -4.69 -18.63
CA ASP A 79 -5.86 -3.41 -18.16
C ASP A 79 -5.50 -3.46 -16.68
N ARG A 80 -6.31 -4.15 -15.86
CA ARG A 80 -6.00 -4.42 -14.45
C ARG A 80 -4.74 -5.24 -14.29
N VAL A 81 -4.61 -6.32 -15.06
CA VAL A 81 -3.41 -7.18 -15.05
C VAL A 81 -2.17 -6.39 -15.45
N ARG A 82 -2.29 -5.49 -16.43
CA ARG A 82 -1.18 -4.62 -16.84
C ARG A 82 -0.80 -3.65 -15.72
N ALA A 83 -1.76 -2.90 -15.19
CA ALA A 83 -1.53 -1.95 -14.10
C ALA A 83 -0.88 -2.65 -12.89
N ALA A 84 -1.33 -3.85 -12.55
CA ALA A 84 -0.75 -4.66 -11.49
C ALA A 84 0.73 -4.96 -11.69
N ARG A 85 1.10 -5.40 -12.89
CA ARG A 85 2.48 -5.74 -13.22
C ARG A 85 3.37 -4.51 -13.23
N GLU A 86 2.86 -3.39 -13.72
CA GLU A 86 3.61 -2.14 -13.83
C GLU A 86 4.07 -1.60 -12.48
N ILE A 87 3.27 -1.79 -11.43
CA ILE A 87 3.56 -1.19 -10.12
C ILE A 87 3.91 -2.22 -9.04
N ARG A 88 4.09 -3.48 -9.43
CA ARG A 88 4.35 -4.57 -8.50
C ARG A 88 5.51 -4.25 -7.56
N SER A 89 6.57 -3.65 -8.09
CA SER A 89 7.72 -3.20 -7.30
C SER A 89 7.31 -2.21 -6.22
N ASP A 90 6.47 -1.23 -6.57
CA ASP A 90 6.06 -0.16 -5.67
C ASP A 90 5.19 -0.73 -4.55
N LEU A 91 4.27 -1.66 -4.86
CA LEU A 91 3.44 -2.33 -3.85
C LEU A 91 4.25 -3.21 -2.91
N ALA A 92 5.31 -3.88 -3.41
CA ALA A 92 6.20 -4.65 -2.55
C ALA A 92 6.82 -3.75 -1.47
N THR A 93 7.13 -2.50 -1.79
CA THR A 93 7.67 -1.55 -0.80
C THR A 93 6.66 -1.08 0.25
N LEU A 94 5.37 -1.41 0.10
CA LEU A 94 4.32 -1.02 1.05
C LEU A 94 4.07 -2.05 2.15
N HIS A 95 4.77 -3.19 2.14
CA HIS A 95 4.71 -4.13 3.25
C HIS A 95 5.58 -3.63 4.40
N PHE A 96 5.23 -3.99 5.62
CA PHE A 96 6.04 -3.67 6.81
C PHE A 96 7.05 -4.80 7.11
N ASP A 97 7.82 -5.19 6.09
CA ASP A 97 8.75 -6.32 6.11
C ASP A 97 10.20 -5.85 5.93
N ASP A 98 11.15 -6.77 6.15
CA ASP A 98 12.59 -6.57 5.90
C ASP A 98 13.22 -5.41 6.70
N LEU A 99 12.75 -5.16 7.93
CA LEU A 99 13.28 -4.10 8.81
C LEU A 99 14.11 -4.71 9.95
N ALA A 100 15.41 -4.74 9.73
CA ALA A 100 16.39 -5.38 10.61
C ALA A 100 16.67 -4.61 11.91
N THR A 101 16.30 -3.33 12.00
CA THR A 101 16.59 -2.49 13.16
C THR A 101 15.38 -1.66 13.62
N PRO A 102 15.33 -1.28 14.91
CA PRO A 102 14.32 -0.36 15.43
C PRO A 102 14.32 1.00 14.71
N GLN A 103 15.48 1.43 14.23
CA GLN A 103 15.62 2.65 13.44
C GLN A 103 14.94 2.52 12.09
N ASP A 104 15.05 1.37 11.43
CA ASP A 104 14.35 1.07 10.18
C ASP A 104 12.83 1.01 10.38
N VAL A 105 12.38 0.38 11.48
CA VAL A 105 10.96 0.38 11.90
C VAL A 105 10.45 1.81 12.08
N ALA A 106 11.18 2.64 12.85
CA ALA A 106 10.81 4.04 13.07
C ALA A 106 10.79 4.86 11.77
N ALA A 107 11.79 4.67 10.90
CA ALA A 107 11.86 5.34 9.61
C ALA A 107 10.71 4.93 8.68
N THR A 108 10.34 3.65 8.69
CA THR A 108 9.22 3.13 7.91
C THR A 108 7.88 3.68 8.39
N TRP A 109 7.66 3.78 9.70
CA TRP A 109 6.49 4.47 10.26
C TRP A 109 6.39 5.93 9.79
N ARG A 110 7.50 6.67 9.82
CA ARG A 110 7.54 8.06 9.31
C ARG A 110 7.31 8.15 7.81
N ARG A 111 7.91 7.24 7.03
CA ARG A 111 7.69 7.13 5.58
C ARG A 111 6.22 6.93 5.25
N TYR A 112 5.55 5.99 5.92
CA TYR A 112 4.14 5.74 5.66
C TYR A 112 3.27 6.92 6.08
N LEU A 113 3.49 7.50 7.26
CA LEU A 113 2.71 8.67 7.70
C LEU A 113 2.90 9.85 6.76
N GLY A 114 4.16 10.27 6.56
CA GLY A 114 4.50 11.41 5.72
C GLY A 114 4.13 11.21 4.26
N GLY A 115 4.32 10.00 3.72
CA GLY A 115 3.92 9.62 2.37
C GLY A 115 2.40 9.62 2.18
N THR A 116 1.63 9.12 3.16
CA THR A 116 0.16 9.17 3.14
C THR A 116 -0.34 10.60 3.21
N VAL A 117 0.23 11.44 4.08
CA VAL A 117 -0.12 12.87 4.14
C VAL A 117 0.23 13.57 2.83
N CYS A 118 1.42 13.33 2.25
CA CYS A 118 1.76 13.85 0.92
C CYS A 118 0.74 13.43 -0.15
N ALA A 119 0.29 12.17 -0.14
CA ALA A 119 -0.73 11.67 -1.05
C ALA A 119 -2.08 12.37 -0.88
N LEU A 120 -2.50 12.64 0.36
CA LEU A 120 -3.72 13.36 0.65
C LEU A 120 -3.64 14.84 0.26
N LEU A 121 -2.51 15.50 0.54
CA LEU A 121 -2.23 16.88 0.12
C LEU A 121 -2.19 17.00 -1.41
N TRP A 122 -1.61 16.01 -2.10
CA TRP A 122 -1.60 15.94 -3.55
C TRP A 122 -3.03 15.77 -4.10
N ALA A 123 -3.77 14.79 -3.59
CA ALA A 123 -5.15 14.50 -3.98
C ALA A 123 -6.08 15.72 -3.82
N ALA A 124 -5.85 16.54 -2.78
CA ALA A 124 -6.60 17.77 -2.54
C ALA A 124 -6.49 18.85 -3.64
N GLY A 125 -5.52 18.73 -4.56
CA GLY A 125 -5.41 19.63 -5.72
C GLY A 125 -5.77 18.99 -7.04
N LEU A 126 -6.39 17.80 -7.01
CA LEU A 126 -7.02 17.20 -8.18
C LEU A 126 -8.47 17.69 -8.28
N ASP A 127 -9.09 17.44 -9.43
CA ASP A 127 -10.52 17.67 -9.61
C ASP A 127 -11.35 16.80 -8.65
N ASP A 128 -12.53 17.30 -8.26
CA ASP A 128 -13.36 16.68 -7.22
C ASP A 128 -13.76 15.23 -7.52
N ASP A 129 -13.96 14.89 -8.80
CA ASP A 129 -14.35 13.56 -9.25
C ASP A 129 -13.23 12.50 -9.09
N VAL A 130 -11.99 12.96 -8.94
CA VAL A 130 -10.81 12.09 -8.77
C VAL A 130 -10.09 12.26 -7.44
N ALA A 131 -10.28 13.39 -6.75
CA ALA A 131 -9.65 13.68 -5.46
C ALA A 131 -10.06 12.66 -4.38
N VAL A 132 -11.36 12.36 -4.26
CA VAL A 132 -11.87 11.41 -3.25
C VAL A 132 -11.38 9.97 -3.51
N PRO A 133 -11.49 9.40 -4.73
CA PRO A 133 -10.93 8.08 -5.02
C PRO A 133 -9.41 7.99 -4.77
N ALA A 134 -8.65 9.01 -5.15
CA ALA A 134 -7.20 9.04 -4.93
C ALA A 134 -6.85 9.07 -3.42
N ALA A 135 -7.58 9.87 -2.64
CA ALA A 135 -7.44 9.93 -1.19
C ALA A 135 -7.84 8.60 -0.51
N ARG A 136 -8.94 7.97 -0.92
CA ARG A 136 -9.35 6.65 -0.42
C ARG A 136 -8.31 5.57 -0.72
N GLN A 137 -7.74 5.59 -1.92
CA GLN A 137 -6.63 4.71 -2.26
C GLN A 137 -5.44 4.93 -1.31
N ALA A 138 -5.02 6.18 -1.09
CA ALA A 138 -3.92 6.50 -0.18
C ALA A 138 -4.17 5.96 1.25
N VAL A 139 -5.36 6.20 1.79
CA VAL A 139 -5.74 5.74 3.13
C VAL A 139 -5.71 4.21 3.21
N GLY A 140 -6.36 3.51 2.27
CA GLY A 140 -6.42 2.05 2.29
C GLY A 140 -5.03 1.40 2.20
N LEU A 141 -4.16 1.89 1.32
CA LEU A 141 -2.79 1.41 1.21
C LEU A 141 -1.98 1.64 2.50
N SER A 142 -2.16 2.79 3.16
CA SER A 142 -1.49 3.09 4.42
C SER A 142 -1.95 2.16 5.55
N LEU A 143 -3.23 1.80 5.58
CA LEU A 143 -3.78 0.90 6.59
C LEU A 143 -3.27 -0.52 6.45
N HIS A 144 -3.02 -0.99 5.23
CA HIS A 144 -2.36 -2.28 5.02
C HIS A 144 -1.00 -2.31 5.71
N ALA A 145 -0.14 -1.31 5.44
CA ALA A 145 1.18 -1.24 6.07
C ALA A 145 1.13 -1.16 7.61
N VAL A 146 0.18 -0.39 8.17
CA VAL A 146 -0.07 -0.31 9.63
C VAL A 146 -0.45 -1.68 10.21
N GLN A 147 -1.21 -2.46 9.46
CA GLN A 147 -1.68 -3.78 9.88
C GLN A 147 -0.56 -4.82 9.80
N ASP A 148 0.24 -4.83 8.73
CA ASP A 148 1.41 -5.69 8.57
C ASP A 148 2.36 -5.59 9.76
N PHE A 149 2.62 -4.38 10.27
CA PHE A 149 3.49 -4.22 11.45
C PHE A 149 3.02 -5.09 12.62
N ALA A 150 1.72 -5.23 12.83
CA ALA A 150 1.20 -5.99 13.96
C ALA A 150 1.36 -7.51 13.80
N SER A 151 1.42 -8.04 12.57
CA SER A 151 1.57 -9.47 12.31
C SER A 151 2.99 -9.90 11.94
N HIS A 152 3.79 -9.00 11.36
CA HIS A 152 5.11 -9.30 10.80
C HIS A 152 6.27 -8.83 11.69
N SER A 153 5.99 -8.25 12.85
CA SER A 153 7.03 -7.79 13.77
C SER A 153 7.19 -8.66 15.01
N THR A 154 8.28 -8.42 15.74
CA THR A 154 8.52 -8.90 17.11
C THR A 154 7.79 -8.06 18.16
N TRP A 155 6.89 -7.15 17.76
CA TRP A 155 6.22 -6.22 18.68
C TRP A 155 5.55 -6.92 19.86
N ILE A 156 4.82 -8.01 19.59
CA ILE A 156 4.06 -8.72 20.62
C ILE A 156 4.89 -9.69 21.45
N ASP A 157 6.18 -9.83 21.14
CA ASP A 157 7.06 -10.80 21.80
C ASP A 157 7.22 -10.43 23.28
N ARG A 158 7.29 -9.13 23.57
CA ARG A 158 7.28 -8.57 24.93
C ARG A 158 5.88 -8.43 25.48
N ALA A 159 5.63 -8.97 26.67
CA ALA A 159 4.31 -8.94 27.29
C ALA A 159 3.83 -7.51 27.59
N GLU A 160 4.74 -6.63 27.97
CA GLU A 160 4.48 -5.23 28.33
C GLU A 160 4.05 -4.32 27.17
N ARG A 161 4.35 -4.71 25.91
CA ARG A 161 3.94 -3.97 24.71
C ARG A 161 2.54 -4.34 24.23
N ARG A 162 2.00 -5.48 24.70
CA ARG A 162 0.72 -6.00 24.23
C ARG A 162 -0.40 -5.05 24.62
N GLY A 163 -1.21 -4.66 23.63
CA GLY A 163 -2.31 -3.72 23.82
C GLY A 163 -1.92 -2.24 23.74
N LEU A 164 -0.64 -1.94 23.45
CA LEU A 164 -0.16 -0.59 23.19
C LEU A 164 0.30 -0.46 21.74
N THR A 165 -0.10 0.61 21.06
CA THR A 165 0.41 0.95 19.72
C THR A 165 1.90 1.30 19.76
N TRP A 166 2.57 1.21 18.61
CA TRP A 166 3.96 1.68 18.47
C TRP A 166 4.13 3.11 19.01
N HIS A 167 3.21 4.00 18.67
CA HIS A 167 3.23 5.40 19.09
C HIS A 167 2.95 5.58 20.58
N GLU A 168 1.99 4.84 21.14
CA GLU A 168 1.69 4.89 22.58
C GLU A 168 2.86 4.45 23.44
N TRP A 169 3.55 3.38 23.05
CA TRP A 169 4.71 2.85 23.77
C TRP A 169 5.91 3.78 23.66
N THR A 170 6.24 4.25 22.45
CA THR A 170 7.39 5.14 22.24
C THR A 170 7.17 6.51 22.90
N ALA A 171 5.95 7.05 22.91
CA ALA A 171 5.61 8.28 23.63
C ALA A 171 5.82 8.16 25.16
N ARG A 172 5.77 6.95 25.71
CA ARG A 172 6.06 6.66 27.13
C ARG A 172 7.55 6.46 27.41
N GLY A 173 8.41 6.57 26.40
CA GLY A 173 9.84 6.24 26.52
C GLY A 173 10.10 4.74 26.65
N GLY A 174 9.17 3.90 26.17
CA GLY A 174 9.32 2.46 26.20
C GLY A 174 10.46 1.96 25.31
N ASP A 175 11.13 0.88 25.71
CA ASP A 175 12.24 0.29 24.97
C ASP A 175 11.75 -0.41 23.69
N VAL A 176 12.39 -0.12 22.57
CA VAL A 176 12.12 -0.72 21.24
C VAL A 176 13.36 -1.37 20.65
N SER A 177 14.43 -1.56 21.42
CA SER A 177 15.75 -2.00 20.96
C SER A 177 15.77 -3.36 20.24
N ASP A 178 14.76 -4.19 20.45
CA ASP A 178 14.58 -5.53 19.85
C ASP A 178 13.42 -5.61 18.84
N VAL A 179 12.81 -4.47 18.48
CA VAL A 179 11.72 -4.46 17.50
C VAL A 179 12.29 -4.50 16.09
N VAL A 180 11.96 -5.58 15.39
CA VAL A 180 12.31 -5.83 13.99
C VAL A 180 11.09 -6.41 13.26
N THR A 181 11.14 -6.46 11.93
CA THR A 181 10.12 -7.17 11.13
C THR A 181 10.73 -8.30 10.32
N GLY A 182 9.86 -9.21 9.88
CA GLY A 182 10.26 -10.43 9.25
C GLY A 182 10.98 -10.20 7.92
N ALA A 183 12.14 -10.84 7.71
CA ALA A 183 12.85 -10.82 6.45
C ALA A 183 12.26 -11.82 5.45
N VAL A 184 12.01 -11.39 4.21
CA VAL A 184 11.52 -12.23 3.11
C VAL A 184 12.65 -13.12 2.56
N ASP A 185 13.85 -12.57 2.39
CA ASP A 185 14.99 -13.24 1.73
C ASP A 185 16.32 -13.24 2.55
N GLY A 186 16.32 -12.81 3.82
CA GLY A 186 17.54 -12.61 4.62
C GLY A 186 18.02 -13.82 5.43
N ASP A 187 19.34 -14.08 5.46
CA ASP A 187 19.95 -15.11 6.31
C ASP A 187 20.17 -14.57 7.75
N GLY A 188 19.51 -15.17 8.74
CA GLY A 188 19.81 -14.95 10.17
C GLY A 188 18.93 -13.93 10.91
N GLU A 189 18.09 -13.19 10.21
CA GLU A 189 17.01 -12.38 10.80
C GLU A 189 15.75 -13.23 11.03
N PRO A 190 14.79 -12.81 11.88
CA PRO A 190 13.51 -13.48 11.95
C PRO A 190 12.91 -13.50 10.54
N HIS A 191 12.76 -14.69 9.94
CA HIS A 191 12.13 -14.77 8.64
C HIS A 191 10.67 -14.35 8.76
N HIS A 192 10.16 -13.62 7.79
CA HIS A 192 8.72 -13.36 7.65
C HIS A 192 7.94 -14.69 7.62
N GLY A 193 8.50 -15.68 6.91
CA GLY A 193 7.82 -16.91 6.58
C GLY A 193 7.18 -16.81 5.21
N GLY A 194 6.77 -17.95 4.66
CA GLY A 194 6.28 -18.01 3.28
C GLY A 194 5.40 -19.21 3.07
N LEU A 195 4.52 -19.12 2.08
CA LEU A 195 3.68 -20.23 1.65
C LEU A 195 4.00 -20.64 0.23
N GLY A 196 3.87 -21.94 -0.03
CA GLY A 196 4.11 -22.44 -1.36
C GLY A 196 4.11 -23.94 -1.45
N ARG A 197 4.75 -24.42 -2.52
CA ARG A 197 4.95 -25.84 -2.72
C ARG A 197 5.86 -26.39 -1.64
N ARG A 198 5.56 -27.60 -1.20
CA ARG A 198 6.42 -28.34 -0.27
C ARG A 198 7.85 -28.43 -0.80
N ARG A 199 8.81 -28.06 0.05
CA ARG A 199 10.27 -28.09 -0.16
C ARG A 199 10.94 -28.57 1.13
N ALA A 200 12.22 -28.93 1.07
CA ALA A 200 12.99 -29.28 2.25
C ALA A 200 13.02 -28.08 3.23
N GLY A 201 12.90 -28.35 4.53
CA GLY A 201 12.87 -27.33 5.59
C GLY A 201 11.52 -26.64 5.81
N TRP A 202 10.50 -26.92 4.99
CA TRP A 202 9.16 -26.33 5.14
C TRP A 202 8.18 -27.31 5.81
N HIS A 203 7.28 -26.78 6.63
CA HIS A 203 6.28 -27.56 7.37
C HIS A 203 5.06 -27.86 6.49
N PRO A 204 4.67 -29.13 6.29
CA PRO A 204 3.46 -29.47 5.56
C PRO A 204 2.21 -28.84 6.19
N VAL A 205 1.41 -28.12 5.40
CA VAL A 205 0.18 -27.47 5.89
C VAL A 205 -0.97 -27.68 4.92
N ALA A 206 -2.16 -27.96 5.44
CA ALA A 206 -3.40 -27.89 4.67
C ALA A 206 -3.93 -26.46 4.77
N ILE A 207 -3.74 -25.68 3.71
CA ILE A 207 -4.20 -24.29 3.66
C ILE A 207 -5.73 -24.35 3.48
N PRO A 208 -6.53 -23.83 4.43
CA PRO A 208 -7.98 -23.77 4.26
C PRO A 208 -8.32 -23.11 2.93
N LEU A 209 -9.38 -23.53 2.23
CA LEU A 209 -9.92 -23.01 0.96
C LEU A 209 -11.41 -22.64 1.14
N ARG A 210 -11.94 -21.76 0.27
CA ARG A 210 -13.32 -21.26 0.39
C ARG A 210 -14.31 -22.44 0.31
N GLY A 211 -15.27 -22.51 1.23
CA GLY A 211 -16.35 -23.51 1.16
C GLY A 211 -16.00 -24.86 1.78
N ARG A 212 -15.27 -24.87 2.91
CA ARG A 212 -14.81 -26.06 3.65
C ARG A 212 -13.76 -26.91 2.94
N PHE A 213 -13.22 -26.44 1.82
CA PHE A 213 -12.13 -27.12 1.13
C PHE A 213 -10.80 -26.79 1.81
N ALA A 214 -9.73 -27.54 1.52
CA ALA A 214 -8.36 -27.23 1.93
C ALA A 214 -7.37 -27.74 0.87
N THR A 215 -6.18 -27.13 0.78
CA THR A 215 -5.12 -27.69 -0.07
C THR A 215 -4.63 -29.02 0.52
N PRO A 216 -4.21 -29.99 -0.31
CA PRO A 216 -3.58 -31.19 0.19
C PRO A 216 -2.25 -30.84 0.87
N SER A 217 -2.09 -31.15 2.17
CA SER A 217 -0.86 -30.88 2.93
C SER A 217 0.40 -31.53 2.36
N ARG A 218 0.25 -32.57 1.53
CA ARG A 218 1.37 -33.16 0.78
C ARG A 218 1.94 -32.25 -0.32
N LEU A 219 1.17 -31.28 -0.80
CA LEU A 219 1.53 -30.38 -1.90
C LEU A 219 1.96 -28.99 -1.40
N THR A 220 1.42 -28.56 -0.26
CA THR A 220 1.63 -27.22 0.30
C THR A 220 2.41 -27.27 1.61
N ALA A 221 3.24 -26.26 1.83
CA ALA A 221 4.00 -26.12 3.05
C ALA A 221 4.13 -24.64 3.44
N ALA A 222 4.41 -24.40 4.72
CA ALA A 222 4.77 -23.11 5.28
C ALA A 222 6.25 -23.12 5.68
N GLN A 223 6.97 -22.07 5.31
CA GLN A 223 8.30 -21.80 5.83
C GLN A 223 8.19 -21.34 7.29
N PRO A 224 9.10 -21.77 8.18
CA PRO A 224 9.25 -21.14 9.49
C PRO A 224 9.40 -19.62 9.34
N GLY A 225 8.73 -18.87 10.18
CA GLY A 225 8.81 -17.41 10.19
C GLY A 225 7.86 -16.81 11.22
N ILE A 226 8.00 -15.52 11.47
CA ILE A 226 7.28 -14.80 12.52
C ILE A 226 5.90 -14.29 12.11
N ASN A 227 5.45 -14.50 10.87
CA ASN A 227 4.14 -14.03 10.45
C ASN A 227 2.98 -14.61 11.31
N LEU A 228 2.04 -13.73 11.68
CA LEU A 228 0.85 -14.04 12.49
C LEU A 228 -0.47 -13.75 11.77
N ASP A 229 -0.44 -13.53 10.46
CA ASP A 229 -1.58 -13.14 9.65
C ASP A 229 -2.72 -14.09 9.90
N THR A 230 -2.62 -15.37 9.59
CA THR A 230 -3.77 -16.27 9.77
C THR A 230 -3.70 -17.09 11.07
N ARG A 231 -4.87 -17.43 11.64
CA ARG A 231 -4.97 -18.34 12.81
C ARG A 231 -4.23 -19.65 12.61
N TRP A 232 -4.14 -20.14 11.37
CA TRP A 232 -3.48 -21.41 11.06
C TRP A 232 -1.97 -21.23 10.78
N GLN A 233 -1.50 -20.03 10.38
CA GLN A 233 -0.06 -19.70 10.30
C GLN A 233 0.54 -19.38 11.67
N ALA A 234 -0.24 -18.72 12.54
CA ALA A 234 0.24 -18.23 13.82
C ALA A 234 0.92 -19.28 14.74
N PRO A 235 0.53 -20.57 14.77
CA PRO A 235 1.29 -21.60 15.48
C PRO A 235 2.74 -21.74 15.00
N PHE A 236 3.00 -21.59 13.70
CA PHE A 236 4.37 -21.57 13.15
C PHE A 236 5.08 -20.26 13.52
N GLY A 237 4.36 -19.14 13.49
CA GLY A 237 4.78 -17.84 14.02
C GLY A 237 5.30 -17.90 15.44
N VAL A 238 4.54 -18.55 16.33
CA VAL A 238 4.90 -18.77 17.73
C VAL A 238 6.10 -19.69 17.86
N ALA A 239 6.10 -20.82 17.13
CA ALA A 239 7.21 -21.77 17.17
C ALA A 239 8.54 -21.16 16.69
N ALA A 240 8.50 -20.29 15.67
CA ALA A 240 9.67 -19.60 15.14
C ALA A 240 10.25 -18.56 16.12
N ARG A 241 9.40 -17.94 16.95
CA ARG A 241 9.85 -16.99 18.00
C ARG A 241 10.50 -17.69 19.19
N GLY A 242 10.07 -18.90 19.52
CA GLY A 242 10.62 -19.68 20.63
C GLY A 242 10.58 -18.92 21.96
N ASP A 243 11.71 -18.91 22.68
CA ASP A 243 11.83 -18.28 24.01
C ASP A 243 11.73 -16.75 23.98
N ALA A 244 11.83 -16.11 22.80
CA ALA A 244 11.66 -14.66 22.68
C ALA A 244 10.20 -14.22 22.95
N LEU A 245 9.22 -15.11 22.74
CA LEU A 245 7.80 -14.82 22.97
C LEU A 245 7.44 -15.01 24.46
N GLU A 246 7.43 -13.91 25.22
CA GLU A 246 7.18 -13.93 26.65
C GLU A 246 5.76 -14.40 27.01
N GLY A 247 5.59 -15.06 28.16
CA GLY A 247 4.28 -15.44 28.68
C GLY A 247 3.58 -16.59 27.94
N GLY A 248 4.26 -17.28 27.01
CA GLY A 248 3.80 -18.56 26.46
C GLY A 248 2.49 -18.48 25.67
N LEU A 249 2.34 -17.46 24.82
CA LEU A 249 1.16 -17.33 23.96
C LEU A 249 1.05 -18.54 23.02
N THR A 250 -0.16 -19.10 22.92
CA THR A 250 -0.50 -20.05 21.86
C THR A 250 -0.57 -19.33 20.52
N GLY A 251 -0.57 -20.07 19.39
CA GLY A 251 -0.77 -19.47 18.07
C GLY A 251 -2.07 -18.66 17.97
N GLU A 252 -3.16 -19.15 18.56
CA GLU A 252 -4.43 -18.44 18.65
C GLU A 252 -4.34 -17.16 19.49
N GLY A 253 -3.67 -17.23 20.64
CA GLY A 253 -3.43 -16.07 21.51
C GLY A 253 -2.58 -14.99 20.83
N ALA A 254 -1.48 -15.38 20.17
CA ALA A 254 -0.61 -14.48 19.43
C ALA A 254 -1.36 -13.77 18.29
N HIS A 255 -2.12 -14.52 17.50
CA HIS A 255 -2.96 -13.96 16.44
C HIS A 255 -4.02 -12.98 16.98
N ALA A 256 -4.70 -13.32 18.08
CA ALA A 256 -5.71 -12.44 18.68
C ALA A 256 -5.11 -11.13 19.22
N VAL A 257 -3.92 -11.19 19.82
CA VAL A 257 -3.16 -10.01 20.28
C VAL A 257 -2.76 -9.15 19.09
N ALA A 258 -2.16 -9.74 18.04
CA ALA A 258 -1.80 -9.03 16.82
C ALA A 258 -3.02 -8.35 16.16
N MET A 259 -4.17 -9.03 16.10
CA MET A 259 -5.39 -8.50 15.49
C MET A 259 -5.94 -7.30 16.28
N THR A 260 -5.93 -7.41 17.60
CA THR A 260 -6.34 -6.31 18.50
C THR A 260 -5.42 -5.10 18.33
N GLN A 261 -4.12 -5.36 18.25
CA GLN A 261 -3.10 -4.35 18.01
C GLN A 261 -3.30 -3.64 16.66
N ALA A 262 -3.49 -4.40 15.58
CA ALA A 262 -3.72 -3.87 14.23
C ALA A 262 -4.96 -2.98 14.17
N LEU A 263 -6.05 -3.39 14.82
CA LEU A 263 -7.28 -2.61 14.91
C LEU A 263 -7.05 -1.29 15.65
N ARG A 264 -6.42 -1.35 16.84
CA ARG A 264 -6.13 -0.16 17.66
C ARG A 264 -5.24 0.82 16.89
N ALA A 265 -4.15 0.33 16.29
CA ALA A 265 -3.23 1.13 15.50
C ALA A 265 -3.93 1.76 14.28
N SER A 266 -4.76 1.00 13.56
CA SER A 266 -5.52 1.51 12.41
C SER A 266 -6.51 2.61 12.79
N THR A 267 -7.21 2.47 13.92
CA THR A 267 -8.13 3.49 14.44
C THR A 267 -7.40 4.77 14.84
N ALA A 268 -6.30 4.66 15.59
CA ALA A 268 -5.48 5.81 15.96
C ALA A 268 -4.85 6.50 14.74
N TRP A 269 -4.46 5.72 13.73
CA TRP A 269 -3.94 6.21 12.46
C TRP A 269 -4.96 7.08 11.73
N LEU A 270 -6.19 6.61 11.56
CA LEU A 270 -7.26 7.37 10.92
C LEU A 270 -7.58 8.67 11.66
N ALA A 271 -7.61 8.63 12.99
CA ALA A 271 -7.81 9.83 13.81
C ALA A 271 -6.67 10.86 13.62
N SER A 272 -5.42 10.39 13.50
CA SER A 272 -4.26 11.26 13.25
C SER A 272 -4.32 11.92 11.87
N LEU A 273 -4.68 11.15 10.84
CA LEU A 273 -4.86 11.66 9.49
C LEU A 273 -5.97 12.73 9.45
N GLU A 274 -7.09 12.50 10.14
CA GLU A 274 -8.16 13.49 10.27
C GLU A 274 -7.65 14.78 10.91
N ALA A 275 -7.02 14.68 12.08
CA ALA A 275 -6.50 15.85 12.80
C ALA A 275 -5.50 16.63 11.94
N THR A 276 -4.61 15.92 11.25
CA THR A 276 -3.62 16.50 10.34
C THR A 276 -4.29 17.25 9.19
N LEU A 277 -5.28 16.65 8.53
CA LEU A 277 -5.99 17.29 7.42
C LEU A 277 -6.86 18.47 7.87
N VAL A 278 -7.52 18.37 9.01
CA VAL A 278 -8.29 19.48 9.59
C VAL A 278 -7.37 20.67 9.89
N ALA A 279 -6.19 20.43 10.47
CA ALA A 279 -5.22 21.47 10.81
C ALA A 279 -4.75 22.28 9.59
N VAL A 280 -4.70 21.67 8.40
CA VAL A 280 -4.32 22.35 7.14
C VAL A 280 -5.52 22.81 6.31
N GLY A 281 -6.73 22.83 6.87
CA GLY A 281 -7.94 23.31 6.20
C GLY A 281 -8.55 22.34 5.19
N LEU A 282 -8.16 21.05 5.22
CA LEU A 282 -8.67 20.00 4.35
C LEU A 282 -9.77 19.14 5.01
N GLY A 283 -10.38 19.62 6.10
CA GLY A 283 -11.45 18.91 6.80
C GLY A 283 -12.65 18.56 5.91
N GLU A 284 -13.02 19.41 4.95
CA GLU A 284 -14.12 19.11 4.02
C GLU A 284 -13.78 17.98 3.06
N LEU A 285 -12.54 17.93 2.55
CA LEU A 285 -12.08 16.79 1.76
C LEU A 285 -12.17 15.51 2.59
N TRP A 286 -11.67 15.53 3.84
CA TRP A 286 -11.73 14.36 4.71
C TRP A 286 -13.15 13.86 4.97
N ARG A 287 -14.10 14.76 5.23
CA ARG A 287 -15.53 14.39 5.36
C ARG A 287 -16.06 13.67 4.13
N ARG A 288 -15.70 14.13 2.92
CA ARG A 288 -16.08 13.47 1.66
C ARG A 288 -15.35 12.15 1.44
N VAL A 289 -14.12 12.00 1.95
CA VAL A 289 -13.41 10.71 1.95
C VAL A 289 -14.13 9.71 2.85
N ALA A 290 -14.53 10.12 4.06
CA ALA A 290 -15.19 9.28 5.06
C ALA A 290 -16.66 8.95 4.74
N ASP A 291 -17.32 9.76 3.92
CA ASP A 291 -18.75 9.68 3.66
C ASP A 291 -19.08 9.52 2.17
N VAL A 292 -20.11 8.74 1.86
CA VAL A 292 -20.70 8.67 0.51
C VAL A 292 -22.11 9.27 0.62
N ARG A 293 -22.19 10.57 0.89
CA ARG A 293 -23.50 11.24 1.02
C ARG A 293 -24.26 11.15 -0.29
N GLY A 294 -25.55 10.80 -0.19
CA GLY A 294 -26.52 10.92 -1.28
C GLY A 294 -26.78 9.65 -2.09
N ALA A 295 -26.12 8.53 -1.80
CA ALA A 295 -26.53 7.25 -2.37
C ALA A 295 -27.64 6.64 -1.49
N GLU A 296 -28.90 6.73 -1.95
CA GLU A 296 -30.04 6.05 -1.28
C GLU A 296 -29.82 4.53 -1.15
N VAL A 297 -29.01 3.97 -2.05
CA VAL A 297 -28.59 2.57 -2.04
C VAL A 297 -27.07 2.52 -2.05
N PRO A 298 -26.43 1.93 -1.02
CA PRO A 298 -24.99 1.72 -1.03
C PRO A 298 -24.57 0.98 -2.31
N PRO A 299 -23.54 1.43 -3.03
CA PRO A 299 -23.03 0.69 -4.17
C PRO A 299 -22.66 -0.73 -3.74
N SER A 300 -22.98 -1.71 -4.58
CA SER A 300 -22.62 -3.10 -4.25
C SER A 300 -21.11 -3.24 -4.12
N THR A 301 -20.64 -4.23 -3.35
CA THR A 301 -19.19 -4.54 -3.24
C THR A 301 -18.53 -4.68 -4.62
N ARG A 302 -19.24 -5.26 -5.59
CA ARG A 302 -18.76 -5.38 -6.98
C ARG A 302 -18.53 -4.03 -7.63
N GLU A 303 -19.41 -3.07 -7.39
CA GLU A 303 -19.32 -1.72 -7.96
C GLU A 303 -18.22 -0.90 -7.30
N LEU A 304 -18.13 -0.93 -5.97
CA LEU A 304 -17.04 -0.30 -5.23
C LEU A 304 -15.68 -0.80 -5.71
N ARG A 305 -15.52 -2.13 -5.85
CA ARG A 305 -14.29 -2.73 -6.37
C ARG A 305 -13.99 -2.31 -7.80
N ARG A 306 -15.01 -2.16 -8.64
CA ARG A 306 -14.84 -1.67 -10.01
C ARG A 306 -14.41 -0.20 -10.02
N THR A 307 -14.95 0.64 -9.13
CA THR A 307 -14.58 2.06 -9.04
C THR A 307 -13.18 2.24 -8.44
N GLY A 308 -12.89 1.63 -7.29
CA GLY A 308 -11.55 1.68 -6.68
C GLY A 308 -10.47 1.12 -7.62
N ALA A 309 -10.79 0.06 -8.36
CA ALA A 309 -9.86 -0.45 -9.37
C ALA A 309 -9.62 0.51 -10.54
N ARG A 310 -10.55 1.40 -10.89
CA ARG A 310 -10.30 2.40 -11.95
C ARG A 310 -9.31 3.46 -11.51
N ALA A 311 -9.43 3.96 -10.28
CA ALA A 311 -8.44 4.87 -9.70
C ALA A 311 -7.05 4.22 -9.63
N PHE A 312 -7.03 2.91 -9.48
CA PHE A 312 -5.81 2.12 -9.53
C PHE A 312 -5.24 1.96 -10.96
N GLU A 313 -6.11 1.64 -11.91
CA GLU A 313 -5.77 1.41 -13.31
C GLU A 313 -5.27 2.69 -14.01
N ASP A 314 -5.70 3.89 -13.57
CA ASP A 314 -5.20 5.18 -14.07
C ASP A 314 -3.84 5.55 -13.45
N PRO A 315 -2.76 5.65 -14.25
CA PRO A 315 -1.45 6.08 -13.76
C PRO A 315 -1.46 7.43 -13.05
N GLY A 316 -2.30 8.36 -13.49
CA GLY A 316 -2.44 9.70 -12.91
C GLY A 316 -3.06 9.70 -11.51
N LEU A 317 -3.64 8.58 -11.05
CA LEU A 317 -4.32 8.47 -9.76
C LEU A 317 -3.58 7.56 -8.76
N ARG A 318 -2.34 7.15 -9.10
CA ARG A 318 -1.50 6.22 -8.33
C ARG A 318 -0.88 6.88 -7.08
N ALA A 319 -1.64 6.97 -6.00
CA ALA A 319 -1.20 7.54 -4.72
C ALA A 319 -0.03 6.76 -4.07
N HIS A 320 0.08 5.44 -4.32
CA HIS A 320 1.16 4.61 -3.78
C HIS A 320 2.57 5.14 -4.05
N GLN A 321 2.76 5.83 -5.18
CA GLN A 321 4.08 6.32 -5.58
C GLN A 321 4.64 7.37 -4.60
N LEU A 322 3.77 8.06 -3.84
CA LEU A 322 4.18 9.02 -2.83
C LEU A 322 4.58 8.33 -1.51
N MET A 323 4.00 7.16 -1.22
CA MET A 323 4.35 6.33 -0.06
C MET A 323 5.60 5.48 -0.32
N ALA A 324 5.77 4.98 -1.54
CA ALA A 324 6.93 4.21 -1.97
C ALA A 324 8.22 5.06 -2.07
N ALA A 325 8.11 6.38 -2.17
CA ALA A 325 9.24 7.30 -2.22
C ALA A 325 10.00 7.32 -0.88
N GLY A 326 11.14 6.64 -0.82
CA GLY A 326 11.76 6.19 0.44
C GLY A 326 12.91 7.03 1.01
N ALA A 327 12.89 8.36 0.94
CA ALA A 327 13.93 9.15 1.59
C ALA A 327 13.38 10.35 2.36
N GLU A 328 13.43 10.25 3.69
CA GLU A 328 13.11 11.34 4.62
C GLU A 328 13.97 12.57 4.33
N GLY A 329 13.36 13.76 4.38
CA GLY A 329 14.01 15.04 4.16
C GLY A 329 14.46 15.30 2.71
N ARG A 330 14.09 14.44 1.76
CA ARG A 330 14.40 14.62 0.34
C ARG A 330 13.16 14.98 -0.48
N TRP A 331 13.38 15.75 -1.53
CA TRP A 331 12.35 16.08 -2.50
C TRP A 331 12.22 15.00 -3.56
N TRP A 332 10.98 14.74 -3.96
CA TRP A 332 10.62 13.85 -5.05
C TRP A 332 9.71 14.61 -6.02
N LEU A 333 9.84 14.34 -7.31
CA LEU A 333 9.00 14.93 -8.35
C LEU A 333 8.07 13.86 -8.93
N ARG A 334 6.76 14.05 -8.76
CA ARG A 334 5.74 13.35 -9.53
C ARG A 334 5.49 14.10 -10.84
N LEU A 335 5.55 13.38 -11.95
CA LEU A 335 5.27 13.87 -13.30
C LEU A 335 4.07 13.09 -13.85
N ASP A 336 2.96 13.77 -14.07
CA ASP A 336 1.76 13.23 -14.69
C ASP A 336 1.60 13.84 -16.09
N GLY A 337 1.51 13.04 -17.14
CA GLY A 337 1.37 13.56 -18.50
C GLY A 337 0.76 12.59 -19.49
N ALA A 338 0.37 13.09 -20.66
CA ALA A 338 -0.07 12.25 -21.77
C ALA A 338 1.12 11.46 -22.36
N GLY A 339 0.98 10.15 -22.52
CA GLY A 339 1.99 9.33 -23.19
C GLY A 339 2.04 9.57 -24.71
N PRO A 340 3.18 9.26 -25.37
CA PRO A 340 3.31 9.38 -26.82
C PRO A 340 2.30 8.50 -27.55
N GLY A 341 1.71 9.03 -28.63
CA GLY A 341 0.83 8.27 -29.52
C GLY A 341 -0.68 8.45 -29.31
N VAL A 342 -1.12 9.52 -28.63
CA VAL A 342 -2.54 9.92 -28.61
C VAL A 342 -2.96 10.46 -29.97
N ARG A 343 -2.99 9.60 -31.00
CA ARG A 343 -3.78 9.90 -32.20
C ARG A 343 -5.24 9.79 -31.76
N ARG A 344 -5.97 10.91 -31.76
CA ARG A 344 -7.43 10.92 -31.63
C ARG A 344 -7.99 9.98 -32.70
N GLY A 345 -8.31 8.75 -32.31
CA GLY A 345 -8.99 7.81 -33.20
C GLY A 345 -10.33 8.39 -33.64
N ARG A 346 -10.80 8.00 -34.83
CA ARG A 346 -12.04 8.47 -35.47
C ARG A 346 -13.31 8.27 -34.62
N HIS A 347 -13.22 7.55 -33.51
CA HIS A 347 -14.30 7.27 -32.55
C HIS A 347 -14.11 7.95 -31.17
N GLY A 348 -13.22 8.94 -31.04
CA GLY A 348 -13.15 9.82 -29.87
C GLY A 348 -12.61 9.20 -28.57
N ARG A 349 -12.53 7.87 -28.45
CA ARG A 349 -11.86 7.18 -27.34
C ARG A 349 -10.43 6.86 -27.70
N GLY A 350 -9.59 7.89 -27.76
CA GLY A 350 -8.15 7.69 -27.76
C GLY A 350 -7.75 7.17 -26.38
N VAL A 351 -7.44 5.88 -26.25
CA VAL A 351 -6.73 5.33 -25.09
C VAL A 351 -5.27 5.74 -25.20
N GLY A 352 -5.03 7.06 -25.17
CA GLY A 352 -3.72 7.62 -24.95
C GLY A 352 -3.33 7.33 -23.51
N GLY A 353 -2.36 6.43 -23.31
CA GLY A 353 -1.96 6.04 -21.97
C GLY A 353 -1.41 7.25 -21.22
N ARG A 354 -2.14 7.74 -20.21
CA ARG A 354 -1.57 8.61 -19.18
C ARG A 354 -0.33 7.90 -18.62
N ARG A 355 0.72 8.66 -18.30
CA ARG A 355 1.91 8.15 -17.62
C ARG A 355 2.09 8.95 -16.35
N SER A 356 2.36 8.25 -15.25
CA SER A 356 2.87 8.85 -14.02
C SER A 356 4.24 8.27 -13.71
N ARG A 357 5.17 9.13 -13.29
CA ARG A 357 6.48 8.72 -12.78
C ARG A 357 6.88 9.57 -11.59
N VAL A 358 7.57 8.96 -10.65
CA VAL A 358 8.25 9.66 -9.55
C VAL A 358 9.76 9.67 -9.83
N LEU A 359 10.37 10.84 -9.72
CA LEU A 359 11.80 11.07 -9.87
C LEU A 359 12.37 11.56 -8.53
N GLY A 360 13.61 11.17 -8.22
CA GLY A 360 14.30 11.59 -7.00
C GLY A 360 15.17 10.47 -6.43
N PRO A 361 15.67 10.62 -5.19
CA PRO A 361 15.52 11.81 -4.34
C PRO A 361 16.33 13.01 -4.84
N PHE A 362 15.91 14.23 -4.48
CA PHE A 362 16.63 15.48 -4.70
C PHE A 362 16.89 16.20 -3.37
N VAL A 363 17.99 16.95 -3.30
CA VAL A 363 18.28 17.84 -2.15
C VAL A 363 17.28 19.00 -2.11
N ASP A 364 17.04 19.61 -3.28
CA ASP A 364 16.09 20.70 -3.50
C ASP A 364 15.20 20.36 -4.70
N VAL A 365 14.03 21.00 -4.80
CA VAL A 365 13.19 20.85 -5.99
C VAL A 365 13.94 21.39 -7.22
N PRO A 366 14.14 20.58 -8.27
CA PRO A 366 14.76 21.04 -9.50
C PRO A 366 14.01 22.25 -10.09
N ARG A 367 14.74 23.25 -10.59
CA ARG A 367 14.11 24.41 -11.28
C ARG A 367 13.62 24.09 -12.67
N ALA A 368 14.03 22.95 -13.22
CA ALA A 368 13.67 22.51 -14.55
C ALA A 368 13.77 20.98 -14.70
N ILE A 369 13.04 20.45 -15.67
CA ILE A 369 13.07 19.06 -16.13
C ILE A 369 13.48 19.06 -17.62
N GLY A 370 14.23 18.07 -18.10
CA GLY A 370 14.71 18.02 -19.50
C GLY A 370 16.19 17.69 -19.72
N GLY A 371 16.92 17.17 -18.72
CA GLY A 371 18.28 16.66 -18.90
C GLY A 371 18.34 15.20 -19.40
N PRO A 372 19.52 14.65 -19.73
CA PRO A 372 19.69 13.26 -20.20
C PRO A 372 19.15 12.18 -19.24
N ARG A 373 18.79 12.54 -18.01
CA ARG A 373 18.16 11.65 -17.02
C ARG A 373 16.62 11.74 -16.97
N SER A 374 16.00 12.77 -17.54
CA SER A 374 14.54 12.88 -17.59
C SER A 374 14.05 12.39 -18.94
N ALA A 375 13.60 11.14 -19.00
CA ALA A 375 13.05 10.49 -20.19
C ALA A 375 11.90 11.26 -20.90
N TRP A 376 11.39 12.35 -20.31
CA TRP A 376 10.37 13.22 -20.89
C TRP A 376 10.92 14.29 -21.85
N GLY A 377 12.18 14.73 -21.67
CA GLY A 377 12.75 15.81 -22.49
C GLY A 377 13.11 15.42 -23.92
N SER A 378 13.19 14.11 -24.19
CA SER A 378 13.59 13.56 -25.49
C SER A 378 12.51 12.77 -26.21
N GLU A 379 11.32 12.57 -25.62
CA GLU A 379 10.22 11.88 -26.29
C GLU A 379 9.50 12.86 -27.25
N PRO A 380 9.57 12.64 -28.58
CA PRO A 380 8.92 13.54 -29.53
C PRO A 380 7.40 13.57 -29.30
N GLY A 381 6.83 14.77 -29.21
CA GLY A 381 5.38 14.98 -29.21
C GLY A 381 4.70 15.05 -27.84
N VAL A 382 5.44 15.14 -26.73
CA VAL A 382 4.84 15.54 -25.45
C VAL A 382 4.68 17.06 -25.45
N ASP A 383 3.44 17.53 -25.33
CA ASP A 383 3.16 18.94 -25.09
C ASP A 383 3.51 19.27 -23.62
N PRO A 384 4.49 20.16 -23.35
CA PRO A 384 4.84 20.54 -21.99
C PRO A 384 3.67 21.07 -21.18
N ALA A 385 2.70 21.75 -21.82
CA ALA A 385 1.52 22.28 -21.15
C ALA A 385 0.57 21.17 -20.66
N SER A 386 0.74 19.94 -21.14
CA SER A 386 -0.05 18.78 -20.72
C SER A 386 0.56 18.01 -19.55
N VAL A 387 1.73 18.42 -19.05
CA VAL A 387 2.43 17.76 -17.95
C VAL A 387 2.12 18.50 -16.65
N ALA A 388 1.47 17.81 -15.71
CA ALA A 388 1.33 18.26 -14.34
C ALA A 388 2.53 17.79 -13.51
N VAL A 389 3.09 18.69 -12.71
CA VAL A 389 4.25 18.39 -11.87
C VAL A 389 3.93 18.73 -10.42
N ALA A 390 4.11 17.75 -9.54
CA ALA A 390 4.08 17.94 -8.11
C ALA A 390 5.43 17.56 -7.51
N ALA A 391 6.01 18.41 -6.68
CA ALA A 391 7.10 18.04 -5.81
C ALA A 391 6.56 17.71 -4.42
N PHE A 392 7.10 16.70 -3.78
CA PHE A 392 6.72 16.35 -2.41
C PHE A 392 7.93 15.95 -1.58
N ARG A 393 7.83 16.17 -0.28
CA ARG A 393 8.77 15.67 0.73
C ARG A 393 8.02 15.38 2.02
N TYR A 394 8.56 14.48 2.82
CA TYR A 394 8.23 14.36 4.23
C TYR A 394 9.52 14.44 5.05
N GLY A 395 9.46 15.14 6.17
CA GLY A 395 10.49 15.16 7.20
C GLY A 395 10.06 14.33 8.40
N ALA A 396 10.75 14.53 9.52
CA ALA A 396 10.42 13.90 10.79
C ALA A 396 9.02 14.30 11.28
N ASP A 397 8.72 15.60 11.16
CA ASP A 397 7.54 16.23 11.76
C ASP A 397 6.67 16.99 10.75
N ASP A 398 6.98 16.92 9.45
CA ASP A 398 6.25 17.65 8.42
C ASP A 398 6.10 16.88 7.09
N ALA A 399 5.08 17.25 6.32
CA ALA A 399 4.90 16.84 4.94
C ALA A 399 4.55 18.05 4.08
N GLU A 400 5.10 18.13 2.88
CA GLU A 400 4.92 19.28 2.00
C GLU A 400 4.71 18.82 0.55
N VAL A 401 3.73 19.41 -0.12
CA VAL A 401 3.48 19.26 -1.55
C VAL A 401 3.51 20.64 -2.22
N ARG A 402 4.31 20.74 -3.28
CA ARG A 402 4.39 21.90 -4.17
C ARG A 402 3.89 21.52 -5.55
N ARG A 403 3.13 22.39 -6.20
CA ARG A 403 2.63 22.21 -7.56
C ARG A 403 3.35 23.14 -8.50
N TYR A 404 3.59 22.69 -9.73
CA TYR A 404 4.29 23.47 -10.73
C TYR A 404 3.56 23.43 -12.06
N ALA A 405 3.50 24.59 -12.72
CA ALA A 405 3.27 24.69 -14.15
C ALA A 405 4.60 24.47 -14.87
N VAL A 406 4.53 23.74 -15.98
CA VAL A 406 5.67 23.55 -16.87
C VAL A 406 5.72 24.70 -17.86
N VAL A 407 6.82 25.45 -17.88
CA VAL A 407 7.02 26.60 -18.77
C VAL A 407 8.19 26.34 -19.72
N PRO A 408 8.16 26.87 -20.96
CA PRO A 408 9.32 26.80 -21.86
C PRO A 408 10.56 27.42 -21.21
N GLY A 409 11.65 26.66 -21.10
CA GLY A 409 12.95 27.11 -20.62
C GLY A 409 13.99 27.14 -21.73
N ARG A 410 15.01 27.99 -21.59
CA ARG A 410 16.19 28.01 -22.47
C ARG A 410 17.31 27.21 -21.82
N GLY A 411 17.67 26.07 -22.42
CA GLY A 411 18.86 25.29 -22.04
C GLY A 411 20.15 25.89 -22.60
N ALA A 412 21.29 25.44 -22.07
CA ALA A 412 22.59 25.67 -22.69
C ALA A 412 22.80 24.67 -23.85
N GLY A 413 23.09 25.19 -25.05
CA GLY A 413 22.96 24.42 -26.31
C GLY A 413 21.49 24.19 -26.66
N ASP A 414 21.18 23.82 -27.90
CA ASP A 414 19.80 23.67 -28.45
C ASP A 414 18.89 22.63 -27.75
N ARG A 415 19.19 22.23 -26.52
CA ARG A 415 18.36 21.38 -25.69
C ARG A 415 17.20 22.18 -25.13
N ALA A 416 15.99 21.78 -25.52
CA ALA A 416 14.77 22.22 -24.85
C ALA A 416 14.82 21.81 -23.39
N VAL A 417 14.70 22.77 -22.48
CA VAL A 417 14.57 22.56 -21.05
C VAL A 417 13.19 23.06 -20.65
N LEU A 418 12.49 22.32 -19.80
CA LEU A 418 11.17 22.70 -19.31
C LEU A 418 11.33 23.27 -17.90
N GLY A 419 11.15 24.57 -17.76
CA GLY A 419 11.19 25.24 -16.46
C GLY A 419 9.99 24.85 -15.60
N LEU A 420 10.18 24.87 -14.29
CA LEU A 420 9.12 24.65 -13.31
C LEU A 420 8.79 25.97 -12.62
N LEU A 421 7.55 26.42 -12.77
CA LEU A 421 7.01 27.60 -12.09
C LEU A 421 6.06 27.14 -10.99
N GLU A 422 6.39 27.42 -9.72
CA GLU A 422 5.55 27.03 -8.59
C GLU A 422 4.18 27.74 -8.67
N THR A 423 3.10 26.94 -8.68
CA THR A 423 1.71 27.42 -8.75
C THR A 423 0.95 27.24 -7.44
N GLY A 424 1.50 26.47 -6.51
CA GLY A 424 0.88 26.28 -5.20
C GLY A 424 1.77 25.47 -4.27
N ARG A 425 1.53 25.63 -2.97
CA ARG A 425 2.25 24.95 -1.90
C ARG A 425 1.31 24.68 -0.75
N VAL A 426 1.36 23.48 -0.21
CA VAL A 426 0.67 23.09 1.03
C VAL A 426 1.64 22.32 1.89
N ARG A 427 1.69 22.65 3.17
CA ARG A 427 2.50 21.98 4.19
C ARG A 427 1.59 21.57 5.35
N ALA A 428 1.82 20.38 5.88
CA ALA A 428 1.17 19.85 7.06
C ALA A 428 2.23 19.46 8.09
N ASP A 429 1.98 19.79 9.35
CA ASP A 429 2.74 19.21 10.45
C ASP A 429 2.20 17.80 10.71
N LEU A 430 3.10 16.82 10.85
CA LEU A 430 2.74 15.43 11.10
C LEU A 430 2.39 15.28 12.58
N LEU A 431 1.11 15.10 12.86
CA LEU A 431 0.67 14.83 14.21
C LEU A 431 1.00 13.38 14.55
N THR A 432 1.68 13.18 15.68
CA THR A 432 1.84 11.83 16.23
C THR A 432 0.45 11.29 16.53
N PRO A 433 0.14 10.02 16.18
CA PRO A 433 -1.14 9.44 16.53
C PRO A 433 -1.46 9.60 18.02
N PRO A 434 -2.70 9.94 18.37
CA PRO A 434 -3.09 10.17 19.75
C PRO A 434 -2.84 8.91 20.60
N VAL A 435 -2.34 9.12 21.82
CA VAL A 435 -2.00 8.09 22.82
C VAL A 435 -3.23 7.65 23.62
#